data_AF-A0A1X9XQB3-F1
#
_entry.id   AF-A0A1X9XQB3-F1
#
_cell.length_a   1.000
_cell.length_b   1.000
_cell.length_c   1.000
_cell.angle_alpha   90.00
_cell.angle_beta   90.00
_cell.angle_gamma   90.00
#
_symmetry.space_group_name_H-M   'P 1'
#
loop_
_entity.id
_entity.type
_entity.pdbx_description
1 polymer ?
#
loop_
_entity_poly.entity_id
_entity_poly.type
_entity_poly.pdbx_seq_one_letter_code
_entity_poly.pdbx_strand_id
1 'polypeptide(L)'
;NVKETGYTYMVSSDNSVGNLFYGSKGYMTKNVNEWQTFFGKERVPGEKGSGLGDHYADFVNAIRANDQKLAKGDIRDGFYSCA
;
A
#
# COMPACT_ATOMS: atom_id res chain seq x y z
N ASN A 1 26.33 -12.70 -5.35
CA ASN A 1 25.24 -11.95 -6.01
C ASN A 1 23.91 -12.37 -5.42
N VAL A 2 23.61 -11.93 -4.20
CA VAL A 2 22.28 -12.11 -3.59
C VAL A 2 21.40 -11.01 -4.18
N LYS A 3 20.34 -11.38 -4.90
CA LYS A 3 19.30 -10.42 -5.30
C LYS A 3 18.57 -10.05 -4.01
N GLU A 4 18.67 -8.79 -3.57
CA GLU A 4 17.83 -8.28 -2.49
C GLU A 4 16.36 -8.47 -2.88
N THR A 5 15.67 -9.38 -2.19
CA THR A 5 14.23 -9.52 -2.25
C THR A 5 13.65 -8.68 -1.12
N GLY A 6 13.64 -7.35 -1.30
CA GLY A 6 13.51 -6.33 -0.25
C GLY A 6 12.29 -6.34 0.67
N TYR A 7 11.39 -7.33 0.57
CA TYR A 7 10.16 -7.38 1.40
C TYR A 7 9.75 -8.80 1.81
N THR A 8 10.59 -9.82 1.58
CA THR A 8 10.21 -11.24 1.82
C THR A 8 9.86 -11.54 3.27
N TYR A 9 10.39 -10.78 4.25
CA TYR A 9 10.05 -10.96 5.66
C TYR A 9 8.65 -10.43 6.03
N MET A 10 8.01 -9.65 5.16
CA MET A 10 6.66 -9.10 5.37
C MET A 10 5.55 -9.92 4.69
N VAL A 11 5.89 -11.02 4.02
CA VAL A 11 4.93 -11.85 3.27
C VAL A 11 5.21 -13.32 3.50
N SER A 12 4.21 -14.05 3.99
CA SER A 12 4.24 -15.52 4.13
C SER A 12 3.45 -16.14 2.97
N SER A 13 3.94 -17.26 2.41
CA SER A 13 3.17 -18.07 1.46
C SER A 13 1.92 -18.70 2.08
N ASP A 14 1.94 -18.87 3.39
CA ASP A 14 0.96 -19.67 4.12
C ASP A 14 -0.18 -18.80 4.65
N ASN A 15 0.04 -17.48 4.76
CA ASN A 15 -0.93 -16.53 5.28
C ASN A 15 -1.01 -15.27 4.41
N SER A 16 -2.22 -14.95 3.97
CA SER A 16 -2.51 -13.67 3.33
C SER A 16 -2.94 -12.65 4.38
N VAL A 17 -2.13 -11.62 4.59
CA VAL A 17 -2.45 -10.48 5.47
C VAL A 17 -2.82 -9.27 4.61
N GLY A 18 -3.93 -8.63 4.95
CA GLY A 18 -4.44 -7.50 4.18
C GLY A 18 -5.67 -6.85 4.77
N ASN A 19 -6.24 -5.94 4.00
CA ASN A 19 -7.46 -5.21 4.32
C ASN A 19 -8.58 -5.61 3.35
N LEU A 20 -9.82 -5.53 3.84
CA LEU A 20 -11.03 -5.72 3.06
C LEU A 20 -11.92 -4.49 3.21
N PHE A 21 -12.31 -3.91 2.09
CA PHE A 21 -13.17 -2.73 2.03
C PHE A 21 -14.48 -3.09 1.33
N TYR A 22 -15.61 -2.79 1.96
CA TYR A 22 -16.93 -3.01 1.36
C TYR A 22 -17.45 -1.71 0.76
N GLY A 23 -18.02 -1.80 -0.44
CA GLY A 23 -18.71 -0.70 -1.13
C GLY A 23 -20.10 -1.14 -1.60
N SER A 24 -20.93 -0.19 -1.99
CA SER A 24 -22.32 -0.46 -2.41
C SER A 24 -22.43 -1.39 -3.63
N LYS A 25 -21.37 -1.51 -4.44
CA LYS A 25 -21.33 -2.34 -5.65
C LYS A 25 -20.54 -3.65 -5.47
N GLY A 26 -19.87 -3.87 -4.35
CA GLY A 26 -18.92 -4.97 -4.20
C GLY A 26 -17.90 -4.75 -3.09
N TYR A 27 -16.69 -5.30 -3.23
CA TYR A 27 -15.62 -5.13 -2.25
C TYR A 27 -14.24 -5.03 -2.91
N MET A 28 -13.27 -4.52 -2.17
CA MET A 28 -11.85 -4.48 -2.55
C MET A 28 -11.01 -5.24 -1.52
N THR A 29 -10.17 -6.16 -1.98
CA THR A 29 -9.11 -6.76 -1.17
C THR A 29 -7.81 -6.04 -1.45
N LYS A 30 -7.02 -5.77 -0.41
CA LYS A 30 -5.69 -5.18 -0.53
C LYS A 30 -4.70 -5.90 0.36
N ASN A 31 -3.54 -6.28 -0.17
CA ASN A 31 -2.39 -6.70 0.64
C ASN A 31 -1.29 -5.61 0.59
N VAL A 32 -0.06 -5.96 0.98
CA VAL A 32 1.06 -5.00 1.01
C VAL A 32 1.38 -4.41 -0.38
N ASN A 33 1.27 -5.20 -1.44
CA ASN A 33 1.74 -4.84 -2.79
C ASN A 33 0.61 -4.55 -3.78
N GLU A 34 -0.56 -5.16 -3.60
CA GLU A 34 -1.62 -5.11 -4.61
C GLU A 34 -3.01 -4.95 -4.01
N TRP A 35 -3.93 -4.50 -4.86
CA TRP A 35 -5.36 -4.43 -4.59
C TRP A 35 -6.15 -4.90 -5.81
N GLN A 36 -7.33 -5.46 -5.53
CA GLN A 36 -8.27 -5.92 -6.55
C GLN A 36 -9.70 -5.68 -6.07
N THR A 37 -10.56 -5.22 -6.98
CA THR A 37 -11.99 -5.05 -6.73
C THR A 37 -12.80 -6.22 -7.29
N PHE A 38 -13.96 -6.46 -6.68
CA PHE A 38 -14.91 -7.50 -7.08
C PHE A 38 -16.34 -6.96 -6.99
N PHE A 39 -17.10 -7.09 -8.08
CA PHE A 39 -18.45 -6.54 -8.19
C PHE A 39 -19.55 -7.59 -8.05
N GLY A 40 -20.65 -7.19 -7.42
CA GLY A 40 -21.85 -8.00 -7.27
C GLY A 40 -21.64 -9.28 -6.45
N LYS A 41 -22.67 -10.12 -6.42
CA LYS A 41 -22.66 -11.38 -5.67
C LYS A 41 -21.72 -12.42 -6.28
N GLU A 42 -21.57 -12.41 -7.60
CA GLU A 42 -20.70 -13.32 -8.36
C GLU A 42 -19.22 -12.95 -8.29
N ARG A 43 -18.86 -11.86 -7.58
CA ARG A 43 -17.49 -11.41 -7.38
C ARG A 43 -16.77 -11.21 -8.72
N VAL A 44 -17.43 -10.54 -9.66
CA VAL A 44 -16.86 -10.28 -10.99
C VAL A 44 -15.61 -9.41 -10.82
N PRO A 45 -14.42 -9.85 -11.28
CA PRO A 45 -13.19 -9.08 -11.17
C PRO A 45 -13.33 -7.68 -11.78
N GLY A 46 -12.96 -6.65 -11.02
CA GLY A 46 -12.97 -5.25 -11.44
C GLY A 46 -11.57 -4.68 -11.66
N GLU A 47 -11.39 -3.39 -11.40
CA GLU A 47 -10.07 -2.76 -11.42
C GLU A 47 -9.12 -3.37 -10.38
N LYS A 48 -7.84 -3.43 -10.76
CA LYS A 48 -6.69 -3.79 -9.93
C LYS A 48 -5.60 -2.76 -10.05
N GLY A 49 -4.72 -2.77 -9.06
CA GLY A 49 -3.42 -2.12 -9.14
C GLY A 49 -2.40 -2.83 -8.26
N SER A 50 -1.13 -2.57 -8.55
CA SER A 50 -0.02 -3.01 -7.72
C SER A 50 1.04 -1.90 -7.66
N GLY A 51 1.87 -1.95 -6.63
CA GLY A 51 2.93 -0.99 -6.43
C GLY A 51 3.53 -1.11 -5.04
N LEU A 52 4.85 -1.06 -5.02
CA LEU A 52 5.64 -0.82 -3.82
C LEU A 52 6.41 0.48 -4.00
N GLY A 53 6.74 1.13 -2.89
CA GLY A 53 7.55 2.33 -2.86
C GLY A 53 8.64 2.24 -1.81
N ASP A 54 9.68 3.05 -1.97
CA ASP A 54 10.71 3.24 -0.96
C ASP A 54 10.45 4.53 -0.17
N HIS A 55 9.62 4.40 0.86
CA HIS A 55 9.24 5.52 1.71
C HIS A 55 10.45 6.12 2.47
N TYR A 56 11.51 5.35 2.71
CA TYR A 56 12.71 5.84 3.37
C TYR A 56 13.53 6.73 2.43
N ALA A 57 13.73 6.28 1.19
CA ALA A 57 14.39 7.10 0.18
C ALA A 57 13.61 8.39 -0.10
N ASP A 58 12.28 8.32 -0.25
CA ASP A 58 11.43 9.49 -0.46
C ASP A 58 11.58 10.51 0.68
N PHE A 59 11.59 10.05 1.94
CA PHE A 59 11.79 10.90 3.11
C PHE A 59 13.17 11.59 3.12
N VAL A 60 14.25 10.82 2.89
CA VAL A 60 15.62 11.35 2.85
C VAL A 60 15.77 12.36 1.71
N ASN A 61 15.16 12.10 0.55
CA ASN A 61 15.19 13.00 -0.59
C ASN A 61 14.44 14.31 -0.30
N ALA A 62 13.28 14.25 0.35
CA ALA A 62 12.52 15.43 0.77
C ALA A 62 13.34 16.34 1.69
N ILE A 63 14.06 15.76 2.67
CA ILE A 63 14.96 16.53 3.56
C ILE A 63 16.10 17.17 2.77
N ARG A 64 16.78 16.40 1.94
CA ARG A 64 17.93 16.89 1.15
C ARG A 64 17.55 18.02 0.20
N ALA A 65 16.36 17.94 -0.40
CA ALA A 65 15.83 18.97 -1.29
C ALA A 65 15.19 20.16 -0.55
N ASN A 66 14.98 20.03 0.76
CA ASN A 66 14.12 20.93 1.54
C ASN A 66 12.74 21.13 0.88
N ASP A 67 12.15 20.05 0.36
CA ASP A 67 10.86 20.06 -0.35
C ASP A 67 9.96 18.93 0.14
N GLN A 68 8.97 19.29 0.96
CA GLN A 68 8.00 18.35 1.53
C GLN A 68 7.14 17.65 0.47
N LYS A 69 6.99 18.21 -0.73
CA LYS A 69 6.19 17.58 -1.80
C LYS A 69 6.77 16.26 -2.29
N LEU A 70 8.05 16.01 -2.01
CA LEU A 70 8.72 14.75 -2.34
C LEU A 70 8.38 13.62 -1.34
N ALA A 71 7.95 13.96 -0.12
CA ALA A 71 7.50 12.97 0.84
C ALA A 71 6.11 12.43 0.45
N LYS A 72 5.91 11.11 0.58
CA LYS A 72 4.63 10.45 0.26
C LYS A 72 3.57 10.52 1.38
N GLY A 73 3.71 11.43 2.34
CA GLY A 73 2.75 11.65 3.43
C GLY A 73 2.90 13.00 4.13
N ASP A 74 1.78 13.61 4.53
CA ASP A 74 1.76 14.85 5.31
C ASP A 74 1.88 14.54 6.81
N ILE A 75 2.66 15.34 7.54
CA ILE A 75 2.85 15.18 8.99
C ILE A 75 1.54 15.37 9.79
N ARG A 76 0.61 16.17 9.28
CA ARG A 76 -0.71 16.40 9.88
C ARG A 76 -1.55 15.12 9.85
N ASP A 77 -1.51 14.37 8.76
CA ASP A 77 -2.22 13.09 8.67
C ASP A 77 -1.64 12.08 9.67
N GLY A 78 -0.31 12.10 9.84
CA GLY A 78 0.36 11.34 10.89
C GLY A 78 -0.11 11.72 12.30
N PHE A 79 -0.24 13.01 12.60
CA PHE A 79 -0.79 13.48 13.88
C PHE A 79 -2.23 13.00 14.12
N TYR A 80 -3.12 13.12 13.13
CA TYR A 80 -4.51 12.68 13.25
C TYR A 80 -4.67 11.15 13.39
N SER A 81 -3.62 10.37 13.12
CA SER A 81 -3.68 8.91 13.33
C SER A 81 -3.66 8.50 14.81
N CYS A 82 -3.27 9.40 15.71
CA CYS A 82 -3.16 9.12 17.15
C CYS A 82 -3.81 10.20 18.04
N ALA A 83 -4.55 11.14 17.46
CA ALA A 83 -5.29 12.19 18.17
C ALA A 83 -6.72 11.74 18.48
#